data_AF-A0A1B8UJF3-F1
#
_entry.id   AF-A0A1B8UJF3-F1
#
_cell.length_a   1.000
_cell.length_b   1.000
_cell.length_c   1.000
_cell.angle_alpha   90.00
_cell.angle_beta   90.00
_cell.angle_gamma   90.00
#
_symmetry.space_group_name_H-M   'P 1'
#
loop_
_entity.id
_entity.type
_entity.pdbx_description
1 polymer ?
#
loop_
_entity_poly.entity_id
_entity_poly.type
_entity_poly.pdbx_seq_one_letter_code
_entity_poly.pdbx_strand_id
1 'polypeptide(L)'
;MKKITFENYYSADETIHFFGKLNTVAGNLEPITEKNYIESIQDICLNEKVPDNIKSLFEPALALYAYGYLYWAFFTLANEQAIKAFEAAISYKHEEVIGTNMDSNGRDVRLSKKINNLVKRRVIDRSRKDYYHALRMFRNMSFHPNEQHILGHNNEALRNIANAINELFV
;
A
#
# COMPACT_ATOMS: atom_id res chain seq x y z
N MET A 1 -11.15 -13.06 15.60
CA MET A 1 -11.63 -12.58 14.28
C MET A 1 -13.15 -12.48 14.32
N LYS A 2 -13.71 -11.34 13.91
CA LYS A 2 -15.16 -11.13 13.83
C LYS A 2 -15.81 -12.16 12.89
N LYS A 3 -16.91 -12.77 13.32
CA LYS A 3 -17.73 -13.69 12.50
C LYS A 3 -18.81 -12.87 11.79
N ILE A 4 -18.83 -12.94 10.46
CA ILE A 4 -19.79 -12.18 9.64
C ILE A 4 -21.15 -12.88 9.63
N THR A 5 -22.21 -12.12 9.88
CA THR A 5 -23.62 -12.52 9.79
C THR A 5 -24.43 -11.46 9.05
N PHE A 6 -25.68 -11.75 8.66
CA PHE A 6 -26.53 -10.76 8.01
C PHE A 6 -26.80 -9.55 8.90
N GLU A 7 -26.91 -9.76 10.20
CA GLU A 7 -27.22 -8.72 11.19
C GLU A 7 -26.05 -7.75 11.40
N ASN A 8 -24.81 -8.21 11.25
CA ASN A 8 -23.61 -7.41 11.52
C ASN A 8 -22.82 -6.98 10.29
N TYR A 9 -23.32 -7.27 9.08
CA TYR A 9 -22.64 -7.03 7.81
C TYR A 9 -22.20 -5.56 7.63
N TYR A 10 -23.07 -4.62 8.00
CA TYR A 10 -22.79 -3.17 7.95
C TYR A 10 -22.29 -2.58 9.27
N SER A 11 -22.16 -3.40 10.32
CA SER A 11 -21.66 -2.93 11.61
C SER A 11 -20.15 -2.80 11.57
N ALA A 12 -19.60 -1.84 12.31
CA ALA A 12 -18.16 -1.68 12.49
C ALA A 12 -17.52 -2.96 13.05
N ASP A 13 -16.24 -3.17 12.79
CA ASP A 13 -15.46 -4.14 13.55
C ASP A 13 -15.37 -3.70 15.01
N GLU A 14 -15.48 -4.62 15.96
CA GLU A 14 -15.41 -4.33 17.39
C GLU A 14 -14.11 -3.59 17.77
N THR A 15 -13.03 -3.87 17.03
CA THR A 15 -11.72 -3.24 17.19
C THR A 15 -11.79 -1.73 16.96
N ILE A 16 -12.70 -1.24 16.12
CA ILE A 16 -12.86 0.19 15.82
C ILE A 16 -13.31 0.97 17.07
N HIS A 17 -14.08 0.36 17.97
CA HIS A 17 -14.60 1.04 19.17
C HIS A 17 -13.51 1.45 20.17
N PHE A 18 -12.30 0.90 20.06
CA PHE A 18 -11.15 1.32 20.87
C PHE A 18 -10.48 2.59 20.35
N PHE A 19 -10.88 3.11 19.19
CA PHE A 19 -10.31 4.29 18.59
C PHE A 19 -11.28 5.47 18.61
N GLY A 20 -10.72 6.67 18.79
CA GLY A 20 -11.46 7.93 18.76
C GLY A 20 -10.66 9.01 18.06
N LYS A 21 -11.37 9.94 17.43
CA LYS A 21 -10.80 11.15 16.86
C LYS A 21 -10.82 12.25 17.93
N LEU A 22 -9.68 12.85 18.22
CA LEU A 22 -9.62 13.99 19.12
C LEU A 22 -10.24 15.21 18.43
N ASN A 23 -11.35 15.70 18.97
CA ASN A 23 -11.88 17.00 18.62
C ASN A 23 -11.07 18.06 19.39
N THR A 24 -10.18 18.75 18.68
CA THR A 24 -9.28 19.75 19.28
C THR A 24 -9.98 21.02 19.74
N VAL A 25 -11.21 21.26 19.28
CA VAL A 25 -12.03 22.42 19.67
C VAL A 25 -12.77 22.13 20.97
N ALA A 26 -13.41 20.97 21.07
CA ALA A 26 -14.19 20.56 22.24
C ALA A 26 -13.37 19.81 23.31
N GLY A 27 -12.16 19.35 22.97
CA GLY A 27 -11.26 18.62 23.88
C GLY A 27 -11.70 17.19 24.20
N ASN A 28 -12.65 16.62 23.45
CA ASN A 28 -13.18 15.28 23.64
C ASN A 28 -12.78 14.31 22.52
N LEU A 29 -12.88 13.00 22.79
CA LEU A 29 -12.72 11.96 21.78
C LEU A 29 -14.09 11.64 21.18
N GLU A 30 -14.21 11.82 19.87
CA GLU A 30 -15.37 11.42 19.09
C GLU A 30 -15.18 10.00 18.53
N PRO A 31 -16.23 9.16 18.46
CA PRO A 31 -16.14 7.85 17.83
C PRO A 31 -15.69 7.94 16.37
N ILE A 32 -14.81 7.02 15.95
CA ILE A 32 -14.45 6.90 14.53
C ILE A 32 -15.63 6.29 13.76
N THR A 33 -15.90 6.87 12.59
CA THR A 33 -16.92 6.43 11.64
C THR A 33 -16.27 5.98 10.32
N GLU A 34 -17.03 5.30 9.47
CA GLU A 34 -16.62 4.94 8.11
C GLU A 34 -16.16 6.17 7.30
N LYS A 35 -16.82 7.31 7.53
CA LYS A 35 -16.49 8.57 6.86
C LYS A 35 -15.04 8.99 7.16
N ASN A 36 -14.56 8.78 8.38
CA ASN A 36 -13.19 9.15 8.73
C ASN A 36 -12.14 8.33 7.98
N TYR A 37 -12.40 7.04 7.74
CA TYR A 37 -11.49 6.19 6.95
C TYR A 37 -11.57 6.48 5.45
N ILE A 38 -12.74 6.84 4.94
CA ILE A 38 -12.89 7.28 3.54
C ILE A 38 -12.14 8.60 3.33
N GLU A 39 -12.36 9.59 4.20
CA GLU A 39 -11.69 10.89 4.12
C GLU A 39 -10.16 10.78 4.21
N SER A 40 -9.64 9.84 5.00
CA SER A 40 -8.20 9.70 5.23
C SER A 40 -7.39 9.16 4.04
N ILE A 41 -8.09 8.72 2.98
CA ILE A 41 -7.47 8.17 1.76
C ILE A 41 -7.89 8.92 0.48
N GLN A 42 -8.80 9.90 0.57
CA GLN A 42 -9.34 10.62 -0.60
C GLN A 42 -8.29 11.33 -1.44
N ASP A 43 -7.19 11.76 -0.82
CA ASP A 43 -6.09 12.48 -1.45
C ASP A 43 -4.92 11.56 -1.83
N ILE A 44 -5.03 10.25 -1.61
CA ILE A 44 -4.03 9.27 -2.02
C ILE A 44 -4.35 8.83 -3.45
N CYS A 45 -3.57 9.29 -4.41
CA CYS A 45 -3.74 8.95 -5.81
C CYS A 45 -2.42 8.68 -6.54
N LEU A 46 -2.50 7.85 -7.59
CA LEU A 46 -1.41 7.71 -8.55
C LEU A 46 -1.56 8.77 -9.64
N ASN A 47 -0.46 9.37 -10.06
CA ASN A 47 -0.46 10.43 -11.06
C ASN A 47 -0.83 9.90 -12.46
N GLU A 48 -1.17 10.80 -13.38
CA GLU A 48 -1.65 10.44 -14.72
C GLU A 48 -0.62 9.65 -15.55
N LYS A 49 0.67 9.88 -15.31
CA LYS A 49 1.79 9.24 -16.03
C LYS A 49 1.99 7.78 -15.60
N VAL A 50 1.41 7.35 -14.48
CA VAL A 50 1.41 5.95 -14.07
C VAL A 50 0.53 5.14 -15.04
N PRO A 51 0.99 4.00 -15.57
CA PRO A 51 0.19 3.14 -16.45
C PRO A 51 -1.09 2.63 -15.80
N ASP A 52 -2.16 2.51 -16.59
CA ASP A 52 -3.49 2.15 -16.07
C ASP A 52 -3.53 0.76 -15.42
N ASN A 53 -2.74 -0.20 -15.90
CA ASN A 53 -2.63 -1.51 -15.26
C ASN A 53 -2.03 -1.42 -13.84
N ILE A 54 -1.17 -0.44 -13.56
CA ILE A 54 -0.65 -0.19 -12.21
C ILE A 54 -1.69 0.52 -11.35
N LYS A 55 -2.43 1.48 -11.92
CA LYS A 55 -3.56 2.16 -11.24
C LYS A 55 -4.62 1.16 -10.81
N SER A 56 -5.05 0.28 -11.71
CA SER A 56 -6.03 -0.78 -11.41
C SER A 56 -5.54 -1.79 -10.36
N LEU A 57 -4.23 -1.96 -10.17
CA LEU A 57 -3.68 -2.76 -9.08
C LEU A 57 -3.68 -2.02 -7.75
N PHE A 58 -3.53 -0.69 -7.76
CA PHE A 58 -3.46 0.13 -6.54
C PHE A 58 -4.83 0.51 -6.00
N GLU A 59 -5.80 0.85 -6.84
CA GLU A 59 -7.15 1.28 -6.43
C GLU A 59 -7.84 0.32 -5.44
N PRO A 60 -7.76 -1.02 -5.59
CA PRO A 60 -8.34 -1.94 -4.62
C PRO A 60 -7.73 -1.80 -3.21
N ALA A 61 -6.49 -1.32 -3.07
CA ALA A 61 -5.89 -1.05 -1.77
C ALA A 61 -6.65 0.04 -1.01
N LEU A 62 -7.07 1.10 -1.71
CA LEU A 62 -7.86 2.20 -1.11
C LEU A 62 -9.24 1.70 -0.68
N ALA A 63 -9.90 0.92 -1.53
CA ALA A 63 -11.19 0.31 -1.21
C ALA A 63 -11.09 -0.62 0.01
N LEU A 64 -10.09 -1.51 0.04
CA LEU A 64 -9.82 -2.39 1.17
C LEU A 64 -9.60 -1.59 2.47
N TYR A 65 -8.86 -0.49 2.38
CA TYR A 65 -8.61 0.35 3.54
C TYR A 65 -9.90 0.98 4.07
N ALA A 66 -10.76 1.52 3.20
CA ALA A 66 -12.06 2.04 3.61
C ALA A 66 -12.94 0.95 4.26
N TYR A 67 -12.98 -0.24 3.66
CA TYR A 67 -13.70 -1.38 4.23
C TYR A 67 -13.07 -1.96 5.50
N GLY A 68 -11.84 -1.56 5.86
CA GLY A 68 -11.21 -1.87 7.14
C GLY A 68 -12.05 -1.49 8.35
N TYR A 69 -12.92 -0.49 8.20
CA TYR A 69 -13.93 -0.14 9.18
C TYR A 69 -14.86 -1.32 9.54
N LEU A 70 -15.28 -2.10 8.54
CA LEU A 70 -16.19 -3.23 8.71
C LEU A 70 -15.46 -4.48 9.18
N TYR A 71 -14.20 -4.64 8.77
CA TYR A 71 -13.37 -5.79 9.12
C TYR A 71 -11.89 -5.42 9.22
N TRP A 72 -11.35 -5.49 10.43
CA TRP A 72 -10.02 -4.95 10.75
C TRP A 72 -8.88 -5.53 9.88
N ALA A 73 -8.99 -6.79 9.48
CA ALA A 73 -8.00 -7.45 8.64
C ALA A 73 -7.81 -6.79 7.25
N PHE A 74 -8.82 -6.06 6.75
CA PHE A 74 -8.72 -5.38 5.46
C PHE A 74 -7.70 -4.24 5.46
N PHE A 75 -7.36 -3.65 6.62
CA PHE A 75 -6.27 -2.68 6.68
C PHE A 75 -4.90 -3.30 6.35
N THR A 76 -4.63 -4.52 6.83
CA THR A 76 -3.41 -5.24 6.44
C THR A 76 -3.46 -5.57 4.94
N LEU A 77 -4.59 -6.13 4.46
CA LEU A 77 -4.72 -6.49 3.04
C LEU A 77 -4.59 -5.29 2.10
N ALA A 78 -5.06 -4.12 2.52
CA ALA A 78 -4.88 -2.87 1.80
C ALA A 78 -3.40 -2.57 1.57
N ASN A 79 -2.59 -2.65 2.63
CA ASN A 79 -1.14 -2.42 2.54
C ASN A 79 -0.45 -3.46 1.65
N GLU A 80 -0.82 -4.73 1.76
CA GLU A 80 -0.30 -5.78 0.88
C GLU A 80 -0.65 -5.55 -0.59
N GLN A 81 -1.88 -5.10 -0.86
CA GLN A 81 -2.32 -4.78 -2.21
C GLN A 81 -1.58 -3.57 -2.78
N ALA A 82 -1.33 -2.54 -1.98
CA ALA A 82 -0.52 -1.39 -2.37
C ALA A 82 0.93 -1.81 -2.68
N ILE A 83 1.52 -2.69 -1.87
CA ILE A 83 2.86 -3.26 -2.12
C ILE A 83 2.90 -4.03 -3.43
N LYS A 84 1.86 -4.83 -3.77
CA LYS A 84 1.79 -5.53 -5.06
C LYS A 84 1.81 -4.54 -6.24
N ALA A 85 1.05 -3.45 -6.14
CA ALA A 85 1.06 -2.40 -7.16
C ALA A 85 2.45 -1.75 -7.30
N PHE A 86 3.16 -1.55 -6.18
CA PHE A 86 4.55 -1.08 -6.18
C PHE A 86 5.52 -2.04 -6.87
N GLU A 87 5.42 -3.36 -6.65
CA GLU A 87 6.29 -4.33 -7.34
C GLU A 87 6.05 -4.34 -8.85
N ALA A 88 4.79 -4.23 -9.24
CA ALA A 88 4.39 -4.12 -10.64
C ALA A 88 4.94 -2.82 -11.25
N ALA A 89 4.86 -1.69 -10.55
CA ALA A 89 5.40 -0.40 -10.98
C ALA A 89 6.92 -0.45 -11.19
N ILE A 90 7.66 -1.07 -10.26
CA ILE A 90 9.11 -1.26 -10.40
C ILE A 90 9.43 -2.15 -11.59
N SER A 91 8.69 -3.25 -11.79
CA SER A 91 8.93 -4.16 -12.90
C SER A 91 8.62 -3.49 -14.25
N TYR A 92 7.54 -2.71 -14.32
CA TYR A 92 7.19 -1.92 -15.49
C TYR A 92 8.32 -0.94 -15.83
N LYS A 93 8.69 -0.08 -14.87
CA LYS A 93 9.70 0.96 -15.10
C LYS A 93 11.08 0.36 -15.38
N HIS A 94 11.41 -0.77 -14.75
CA HIS A 94 12.65 -1.49 -15.01
C HIS A 94 12.70 -2.00 -16.45
N GLU A 95 11.63 -2.64 -16.94
CA GLU A 95 11.55 -3.11 -18.32
C GLU A 95 11.59 -1.96 -19.33
N GLU A 96 10.89 -0.87 -19.06
CA GLU A 96 10.91 0.34 -19.88
C GLU A 96 12.34 0.89 -20.07
N VAL A 97 13.14 0.91 -19.00
CA VAL A 97 14.48 1.54 -18.99
C VAL A 97 15.60 0.58 -19.38
N ILE A 98 15.47 -0.71 -19.05
CA ILE A 98 16.49 -1.73 -19.29
C ILE A 98 16.19 -2.56 -20.55
N GLY A 99 14.93 -2.62 -20.98
CA GLY A 99 14.45 -3.38 -22.13
C GLY A 99 14.03 -4.81 -21.82
N THR A 100 14.26 -5.30 -20.59
CA THR A 100 13.83 -6.64 -20.17
C THR A 100 13.80 -6.78 -18.66
N ASN A 101 12.90 -7.64 -18.17
CA ASN A 101 12.86 -8.12 -16.80
C ASN A 101 13.61 -9.45 -16.59
N MET A 102 14.27 -10.00 -17.61
CA MET A 102 14.99 -11.27 -17.51
C MET A 102 16.49 -11.10 -17.24
N ASP A 103 17.07 -12.03 -16.48
CA ASP A 103 18.51 -12.18 -16.32
C ASP A 103 19.13 -12.93 -17.52
N SER A 104 20.46 -13.05 -17.55
CA SER A 104 21.18 -13.75 -18.64
C SER A 104 20.81 -15.22 -18.79
N ASN A 105 20.16 -15.81 -17.78
CA ASN A 105 19.73 -17.20 -17.76
C ASN A 105 18.22 -17.33 -18.06
N GLY A 106 17.57 -16.24 -18.48
CA GLY A 106 16.14 -16.22 -18.82
C GLY A 106 15.19 -16.24 -17.62
N ARG A 107 15.67 -15.94 -16.40
CA ARG A 107 14.86 -15.89 -15.18
C ARG A 107 14.46 -14.47 -14.84
N ASP A 108 13.28 -14.27 -14.23
CA ASP A 108 12.86 -12.94 -13.78
C ASP A 108 13.87 -12.34 -12.78
N VAL A 109 14.23 -11.09 -13.02
CA VAL A 109 15.18 -10.35 -12.21
C VAL A 109 14.54 -10.05 -10.86
N ARG A 110 15.24 -10.43 -9.78
CA ARG A 110 14.77 -10.16 -8.40
C ARG A 110 14.48 -8.68 -8.20
N LEU A 111 13.42 -8.36 -7.45
CA LEU A 111 13.01 -6.99 -7.17
C LEU A 111 14.15 -6.11 -6.62
N SER A 112 15.01 -6.65 -5.75
CA SER A 112 16.18 -5.94 -5.24
C SER A 112 17.17 -5.50 -6.33
N LYS A 113 17.34 -6.35 -7.35
CA LYS A 113 18.19 -6.05 -8.51
C LYS A 113 17.51 -5.05 -9.43
N LYS A 114 16.19 -5.14 -9.63
CA LYS A 114 15.41 -4.14 -10.39
C LYS A 114 15.56 -2.74 -9.78
N ILE A 115 15.36 -2.59 -8.46
CA ILE A 115 15.57 -1.33 -7.73
C ILE A 115 17.00 -0.81 -7.92
N ASN A 116 18.00 -1.67 -7.71
CA ASN A 116 19.40 -1.26 -7.86
C ASN A 116 19.75 -0.82 -9.30
N ASN A 117 19.16 -1.46 -10.31
CA ASN A 117 19.34 -1.06 -11.71
C ASN A 117 18.71 0.32 -11.98
N LEU A 118 17.51 0.57 -11.47
CA LEU A 118 16.82 1.87 -11.59
C LEU A 118 17.60 2.99 -10.89
N VAL A 119 18.18 2.74 -9.72
CA VAL A 119 19.09 3.70 -9.05
C VAL A 119 20.34 3.98 -9.88
N LYS A 120 20.95 2.95 -10.48
CA LYS A 120 22.12 3.13 -11.37
C LYS A 120 21.79 3.97 -12.61
N ARG A 121 20.58 3.84 -13.14
CA ARG A 121 20.05 4.61 -14.27
C ARG A 121 19.50 5.97 -13.87
N ARG A 122 19.58 6.35 -12.59
CA ARG A 122 19.09 7.63 -12.03
C ARG A 122 17.59 7.84 -12.21
N VAL A 123 16.82 6.75 -12.36
CA VAL A 123 15.35 6.78 -12.33
C VAL A 123 14.86 6.92 -10.89
N ILE A 124 15.51 6.20 -9.97
CA ILE A 124 15.33 6.37 -8.53
C ILE A 124 16.52 7.16 -8.01
N ASP A 125 16.25 8.23 -7.24
CA ASP A 125 17.32 9.00 -6.59
C ASP A 125 18.12 8.13 -5.61
N ARG A 126 19.44 8.32 -5.56
CA ARG A 126 20.30 7.52 -4.68
C ARG A 126 19.93 7.64 -3.21
N SER A 127 19.47 8.81 -2.75
CA SER A 127 19.00 9.05 -1.39
C SER A 127 17.72 8.26 -1.06
N ARG A 128 16.91 7.92 -2.07
CA ARG A 128 15.66 7.17 -1.92
C ARG A 128 15.89 5.65 -1.94
N LYS A 129 17.10 5.18 -2.26
CA LYS A 129 17.40 3.74 -2.41
C LYS A 129 16.96 2.92 -1.20
N ASP A 130 17.31 3.35 0.00
CA ASP A 130 17.04 2.57 1.22
C ASP A 130 15.54 2.51 1.52
N TYR A 131 14.81 3.58 1.19
CA TYR A 131 13.36 3.62 1.28
C TYR A 131 12.67 2.61 0.35
N TYR A 132 13.09 2.51 -0.92
CA TYR A 132 12.55 1.49 -1.84
C TYR A 132 12.90 0.06 -1.37
N HIS A 133 14.08 -0.15 -0.78
CA HIS A 133 14.42 -1.44 -0.18
C HIS A 133 13.61 -1.74 1.08
N ALA A 134 13.23 -0.73 1.87
CA ALA A 134 12.34 -0.90 3.01
C ALA A 134 10.94 -1.37 2.56
N LEU A 135 10.36 -0.77 1.51
CA LEU A 135 9.10 -1.24 0.92
C LEU A 135 9.17 -2.70 0.44
N ARG A 136 10.29 -3.09 -0.18
CA ARG A 136 10.57 -4.50 -0.51
C ARG A 136 10.66 -5.40 0.72
N MET A 137 11.22 -4.91 1.83
CA MET A 137 11.29 -5.68 3.09
C MET A 137 9.91 -5.87 3.72
N PHE A 138 9.06 -4.84 3.71
CA PHE A 138 7.66 -4.95 4.12
C PHE A 138 6.94 -6.03 3.32
N ARG A 139 7.18 -6.10 2.00
CA ARG A 139 6.66 -7.21 1.19
C ARG A 139 7.10 -8.57 1.75
N ASN A 140 8.39 -8.75 1.99
CA ASN A 140 8.87 -10.06 2.44
C ASN A 140 8.24 -10.48 3.78
N MET A 141 7.96 -9.53 4.66
CA MET A 141 7.26 -9.78 5.92
C MET A 141 5.79 -10.17 5.70
N SER A 142 5.09 -9.52 4.78
CA SER A 142 3.69 -9.83 4.44
C SER A 142 3.49 -11.19 3.75
N PHE A 143 4.43 -11.62 2.91
CA PHE A 143 4.30 -12.87 2.11
C PHE A 143 5.04 -14.07 2.68
N HIS A 144 5.80 -13.89 3.77
CA HIS A 144 6.34 -14.99 4.59
C HIS A 144 5.95 -14.86 6.07
N PRO A 145 4.66 -14.74 6.41
CA PRO A 145 4.25 -14.68 7.80
C PRO A 145 4.33 -16.07 8.42
N ASN A 146 5.12 -16.22 9.49
CA ASN A 146 4.92 -17.32 10.44
C ASN A 146 3.62 -17.10 11.25
N GLU A 147 3.12 -15.86 11.30
CA GLU A 147 1.86 -15.42 11.92
C GLU A 147 1.26 -14.22 11.16
N GLN A 148 -0.07 -14.05 11.16
CA GLN A 148 -0.73 -12.91 10.49
C GLN A 148 -0.36 -11.59 11.18
N HIS A 149 0.45 -10.76 10.52
CA HIS A 149 0.81 -9.43 11.03
C HIS A 149 -0.35 -8.44 10.84
N ILE A 150 -0.96 -8.04 11.95
CA ILE A 150 -1.98 -7.00 11.97
C ILE A 150 -1.27 -5.64 12.03
N LEU A 151 -1.12 -4.98 10.87
CA LEU A 151 -0.45 -3.67 10.75
C LEU A 151 -1.33 -2.50 11.22
N GLY A 152 -2.63 -2.75 11.45
CA GLY A 152 -3.61 -1.76 11.86
C GLY A 152 -3.92 -0.72 10.77
N HIS A 153 -4.66 0.33 11.12
CA HIS A 153 -5.23 1.30 10.19
C HIS A 153 -4.23 2.32 9.60
N ASN A 154 -2.98 1.96 9.33
CA ASN A 154 -1.97 2.93 8.88
C ASN A 154 -2.20 3.39 7.43
N ASN A 155 -2.91 4.51 7.19
CA ASN A 155 -3.09 5.10 5.85
C ASN A 155 -1.80 5.75 5.33
N GLU A 156 -0.92 6.20 6.23
CA GLU A 156 0.34 6.84 5.85
C GLU A 156 1.24 5.87 5.05
N ALA A 157 1.15 4.57 5.31
CA ALA A 157 1.81 3.55 4.49
C ALA A 157 1.30 3.54 3.04
N LEU A 158 -0.03 3.65 2.81
CA LEU A 158 -0.62 3.73 1.48
C LEU A 158 -0.14 4.98 0.72
N ARG A 159 -0.13 6.13 1.41
CA ARG A 159 0.37 7.40 0.86
C ARG A 159 1.83 7.31 0.45
N ASN A 160 2.64 6.74 1.34
CA ASN A 160 4.06 6.51 1.10
C ASN A 160 4.30 5.63 -0.13
N ILE A 161 3.55 4.53 -0.26
CA ILE A 161 3.63 3.65 -1.42
C ILE A 161 3.19 4.38 -2.70
N ALA A 162 2.08 5.13 -2.67
CA ALA A 162 1.61 5.92 -3.81
C ALA A 162 2.67 6.92 -4.28
N ASN A 163 3.30 7.65 -3.35
CA ASN A 163 4.37 8.59 -3.65
C ASN A 163 5.58 7.88 -4.26
N ALA A 164 5.97 6.72 -3.73
CA ALA A 164 7.06 5.92 -4.29
C ALA A 164 6.76 5.44 -5.72
N ILE A 165 5.51 5.11 -6.02
CA ILE A 165 5.10 4.76 -7.39
C ILE A 165 5.17 6.00 -8.27
N ASN A 166 4.58 7.12 -7.86
CA ASN A 166 4.54 8.37 -8.62
C ASN A 166 5.94 8.89 -9.00
N GLU A 167 6.91 8.77 -8.10
CA GLU A 167 8.31 9.16 -8.34
C GLU A 167 8.98 8.38 -9.50
N LEU A 168 8.49 7.18 -9.84
CA LEU A 168 9.01 6.42 -10.98
C LEU A 168 8.53 7.01 -12.33
N PHE A 169 7.45 7.79 -12.33
CA PHE A 169 6.75 8.27 -13.52
C PHE A 169 6.65 9.81 -13.55
N VAL A 170 7.78 10.49 -13.36
CA VAL A 170 7.89 11.97 -13.43
C VAL A 170 8.35 12.40 -14.81
#